data_AF-G2X2H4-F1
#
_entry.id   AF-G2X2H4-F1
#
_cell.length_a   1.000
_cell.length_b   1.000
_cell.length_c   1.000
_cell.angle_alpha   90.00
_cell.angle_beta   90.00
_cell.angle_gamma   90.00
#
_symmetry.space_group_name_H-M   'P 1'
#
loop_
_entity.id
_entity.type
_entity.pdbx_description
1 polymer ?
#
loop_
_entity_poly.entity_id
_entity_poly.type
_entity_poly.pdbx_seq_one_letter_code
_entity_poly.pdbx_strand_id
1 'polypeptide(L)'
;MSASPRKRSRAEPAEDTKAECPFEVKYESEDVKTKARKAAKRRKQAQQLGGAGGADADEDEIAKVQPSPFTPSGSFKNDENMDLRYWVEPRDKWMAMTRYNSFVLNSAKYFSEGFIYISNGMASPTNNQVKVDENGVRQRMPNEWVGRILEIRAADEHHVYARIYWMYWPEELPVQTKDDGKFVARAGRQPYHGVNELIASNHMDVINVVSVTAEAKVKQWFEENDDEIQDGLYWRQALDVRTLSLSSVHRTCKCKQPANPDKTLVACSQPNCSTWLHDECLKHDALMRTFAALGTDQPYIAPPPPPPPPAAAENGETDGSKLDQETGRPLSPPDNGVEVQQSIDAKPGASPEAEAAAKERLSTPRGSSARGVGCAQGTPTVGTITAAPGSLRKTKVPKRGKASAARPYEGLFEATLKVAENVVEIRDLRANVTGGVKVWTEPLVCLVCHTTIS
;
A
#
# COMPACT_ATOMS: atom_id res chain seq x y z
N MET A 1 -62.61 -43.73 -2.53
CA MET A 1 -62.09 -42.57 -3.30
C MET A 1 -61.17 -41.78 -2.40
N SER A 2 -59.85 -41.90 -2.57
CA SER A 2 -58.86 -41.25 -1.68
C SER A 2 -57.76 -40.65 -2.54
N ALA A 3 -57.53 -39.35 -2.45
CA ALA A 3 -56.63 -38.62 -3.34
C ALA A 3 -55.19 -38.59 -2.81
N SER A 4 -54.21 -38.86 -3.68
CA SER A 4 -52.79 -38.79 -3.34
C SER A 4 -52.24 -37.35 -3.49
N PRO A 5 -51.58 -36.78 -2.47
CA PRO A 5 -50.89 -35.50 -2.61
C PRO A 5 -49.60 -35.68 -3.42
N ARG A 6 -49.45 -34.95 -4.54
CA ARG A 6 -48.21 -34.94 -5.33
C ARG A 6 -47.12 -34.20 -4.57
N LYS A 7 -45.99 -34.87 -4.27
CA LYS A 7 -44.76 -34.18 -3.85
C LYS A 7 -44.31 -33.25 -4.99
N ARG A 8 -44.17 -31.95 -4.71
CA ARG A 8 -43.37 -31.05 -5.56
C ARG A 8 -41.91 -31.40 -5.36
N SER A 9 -41.17 -31.65 -6.44
CA SER A 9 -39.71 -31.64 -6.42
C SER A 9 -39.25 -30.21 -6.11
N ARG A 10 -38.57 -30.02 -4.98
CA ARG A 10 -37.81 -28.80 -4.73
C ARG A 10 -36.67 -28.75 -5.74
N ALA A 11 -36.50 -27.62 -6.42
CA ALA A 11 -35.27 -27.39 -7.17
C ALA A 11 -34.15 -27.11 -6.16
N GLU A 12 -33.03 -27.81 -6.29
CA GLU A 12 -31.81 -27.45 -5.58
C GLU A 12 -31.36 -26.06 -6.08
N PRO A 13 -30.97 -25.12 -5.19
CA PRO A 13 -30.37 -23.87 -5.64
C PRO A 13 -29.00 -24.17 -6.26
N ALA A 14 -28.65 -23.47 -7.34
CA ALA A 14 -27.37 -23.69 -8.01
C ALA A 14 -26.19 -23.26 -7.11
N GLU A 15 -25.33 -24.22 -6.76
CA GLU A 15 -23.99 -23.97 -6.19
C GLU A 15 -22.97 -23.56 -7.29
N ASP A 16 -23.42 -23.57 -8.55
CA ASP A 16 -22.66 -23.41 -9.79
C ASP A 16 -22.35 -21.93 -10.10
N THR A 17 -21.68 -21.25 -9.17
CA THR A 17 -21.31 -19.81 -9.32
C THR A 17 -19.93 -19.49 -8.76
N LYS A 18 -19.14 -20.50 -8.39
CA LYS A 18 -17.71 -20.31 -8.09
C LYS A 18 -16.92 -20.52 -9.38
N ALA A 19 -16.12 -19.54 -9.79
CA ALA A 19 -15.21 -19.69 -10.91
C ALA A 19 -14.16 -20.76 -10.58
N GLU A 20 -14.35 -21.98 -11.08
CA GLU A 20 -13.50 -23.12 -10.73
C GLU A 20 -12.10 -22.94 -11.34
N CYS A 21 -11.08 -23.18 -10.52
CA CYS A 21 -9.69 -23.25 -10.94
C CYS A 21 -9.14 -24.63 -10.56
N PRO A 22 -8.78 -25.49 -11.54
CA PRO A 22 -8.25 -26.82 -11.27
C PRO A 22 -6.72 -26.82 -11.08
N PHE A 23 -6.12 -25.65 -10.80
CA PHE A 23 -4.68 -25.44 -10.71
C PHE A 23 -4.28 -24.90 -9.34
N GLU A 24 -3.18 -25.41 -8.80
CA GLU A 24 -2.58 -24.96 -7.54
C GLU A 24 -1.10 -24.63 -7.74
N VAL A 25 -0.61 -23.56 -7.11
CA VAL A 25 0.84 -23.25 -7.08
C VAL A 25 1.49 -23.95 -5.90
N LYS A 26 2.58 -24.67 -6.18
CA LYS A 26 3.45 -25.29 -5.16
C LYS A 26 4.80 -24.58 -5.12
N TYR A 27 5.43 -24.61 -3.95
CA TYR A 27 6.71 -23.95 -3.67
C TYR A 27 7.75 -24.94 -3.19
N GLU A 28 9.01 -24.68 -3.53
CA GLU A 28 10.14 -25.41 -2.96
C GLU A 28 10.39 -24.96 -1.51
N SER A 29 10.11 -25.85 -0.56
CA SER A 29 10.40 -25.60 0.87
C SER A 29 11.75 -26.18 1.29
N GLU A 30 12.30 -25.69 2.41
CA GLU A 30 13.50 -26.26 3.03
C GLU A 30 13.33 -27.75 3.40
N ASP A 31 12.10 -28.20 3.66
CA ASP A 31 11.79 -29.63 3.85
C ASP A 31 11.91 -30.42 2.54
N VAL A 32 11.50 -29.86 1.40
CA VAL A 32 11.71 -30.47 0.07
C VAL A 32 13.21 -30.54 -0.24
N LYS A 33 13.94 -29.42 -0.12
CA LYS A 33 15.41 -29.41 -0.27
C LYS A 33 16.11 -30.41 0.66
N THR A 34 15.65 -30.52 1.91
CA THR A 34 16.19 -31.46 2.90
C THR A 34 15.88 -32.91 2.55
N LYS A 35 14.69 -33.21 2.03
CA LYS A 35 14.33 -34.55 1.51
C LYS A 35 15.16 -34.89 0.27
N ALA A 36 15.27 -33.99 -0.70
CA ALA A 36 16.08 -34.15 -1.91
C ALA A 36 17.56 -34.42 -1.56
N ARG A 37 18.18 -33.62 -0.69
CA ARG A 37 19.58 -33.82 -0.23
C ARG A 37 19.76 -35.16 0.51
N LYS A 38 18.77 -35.59 1.31
CA LYS A 38 18.78 -36.92 1.97
C LYS A 38 18.62 -38.06 0.94
N ALA A 39 17.77 -37.89 -0.07
CA ALA A 39 17.59 -38.86 -1.15
C ALA A 39 18.86 -38.98 -2.01
N ALA A 40 19.45 -37.87 -2.45
CA ALA A 40 20.71 -37.85 -3.20
C ALA A 40 21.86 -38.54 -2.44
N LYS A 41 21.97 -38.31 -1.12
CA LYS A 41 22.96 -39.03 -0.28
C LYS A 41 22.73 -40.54 -0.27
N ARG A 42 21.48 -41.00 -0.22
CA ARG A 42 21.12 -42.44 -0.33
C ARG A 42 21.39 -43.00 -1.73
N ARG A 43 21.07 -42.27 -2.81
CA ARG A 43 21.36 -42.66 -4.21
C ARG A 43 22.87 -42.86 -4.41
N LYS A 44 23.71 -41.92 -3.96
CA LYS A 44 25.17 -42.02 -4.06
C LYS A 44 25.74 -43.22 -3.29
N GLN A 45 25.16 -43.56 -2.13
CA GLN A 45 25.53 -44.75 -1.36
C GLN A 45 25.08 -46.06 -2.05
N ALA A 46 23.94 -46.07 -2.72
CA ALA A 46 23.43 -47.23 -3.45
C ALA A 46 24.20 -47.51 -4.76
N GLN A 47 24.58 -46.47 -5.51
CA GLN A 47 25.45 -46.60 -6.69
C GLN A 47 26.83 -47.19 -6.31
N GLN A 48 27.36 -46.82 -5.14
CA GLN A 48 28.62 -47.35 -4.61
C GLN A 48 28.53 -48.84 -4.18
N LEU A 49 27.33 -49.41 -4.18
CA LEU A 49 27.04 -50.83 -3.90
C LEU A 49 26.50 -51.58 -5.13
N GLY A 50 26.63 -51.01 -6.34
CA GLY A 50 26.25 -51.68 -7.59
C GLY A 50 24.74 -51.79 -7.87
N GLY A 51 23.89 -51.09 -7.09
CA GLY A 51 22.45 -51.11 -7.30
C GLY A 51 22.02 -50.27 -8.51
N ALA A 52 21.25 -50.88 -9.42
CA ALA A 52 20.60 -50.18 -10.53
C ALA A 52 19.50 -49.25 -9.98
N GLY A 53 19.82 -47.97 -9.80
CA GLY A 53 18.88 -46.96 -9.34
C GLY A 53 17.86 -46.60 -10.41
N GLY A 54 16.57 -46.80 -10.13
CA GLY A 54 15.47 -46.31 -10.98
C GLY A 54 15.49 -44.80 -11.13
N ALA A 55 15.11 -44.31 -12.31
CA ALA A 55 15.21 -42.91 -12.69
C ALA A 55 14.01 -42.07 -12.21
N ASP A 56 13.93 -41.82 -10.89
CA ASP A 56 13.12 -40.73 -10.35
C ASP A 56 13.88 -39.42 -10.52
N ALA A 57 13.77 -38.87 -11.71
CA ALA A 57 14.33 -37.62 -12.19
C ALA A 57 13.13 -36.80 -12.74
N ASP A 58 12.92 -35.50 -12.49
CA ASP A 58 13.78 -34.49 -11.84
C ASP A 58 12.94 -33.43 -11.10
N GLU A 59 12.69 -33.56 -9.78
CA GLU A 59 12.02 -32.50 -8.99
C GLU A 59 12.79 -31.16 -9.07
N ASP A 60 14.12 -31.24 -9.14
CA ASP A 60 15.04 -30.09 -9.28
C ASP A 60 15.09 -29.49 -10.69
N GLU A 61 14.65 -30.18 -11.76
CA GLU A 61 14.48 -29.56 -13.09
C GLU A 61 13.02 -29.11 -13.33
N ILE A 62 12.09 -29.70 -12.57
CA ILE A 62 10.67 -29.31 -12.54
C ILE A 62 10.48 -27.88 -12.02
N ALA A 63 11.11 -27.49 -10.92
CA ALA A 63 10.82 -26.21 -10.25
C ALA A 63 11.42 -24.98 -11.00
N LYS A 64 10.53 -24.12 -11.51
CA LYS A 64 10.88 -22.87 -12.21
C LYS A 64 11.21 -21.76 -11.21
N VAL A 65 12.11 -20.85 -11.57
CA VAL A 65 12.28 -19.57 -10.86
C VAL A 65 11.30 -18.54 -11.44
N GLN A 66 10.57 -17.84 -10.58
CA GLN A 66 9.83 -16.62 -10.89
C GLN A 66 10.60 -15.44 -10.29
N PRO A 67 11.25 -14.58 -11.09
CA PRO A 67 11.78 -13.33 -10.59
C PRO A 67 10.66 -12.42 -10.10
N SER A 68 10.92 -11.65 -9.05
CA SER A 68 9.98 -10.66 -8.52
C SER A 68 9.81 -9.48 -9.49
N PRO A 69 8.57 -9.12 -9.88
CA PRO A 69 8.29 -7.89 -10.62
C PRO A 69 8.15 -6.69 -9.66
N PHE A 70 8.44 -6.88 -8.36
CA PHE A 70 8.39 -5.88 -7.30
C PHE A 70 9.79 -5.67 -6.71
N THR A 71 10.29 -4.45 -6.80
CA THR A 71 11.56 -4.00 -6.22
C THR A 71 11.26 -2.92 -5.18
N PRO A 72 10.92 -3.29 -3.92
CA PRO A 72 10.64 -2.30 -2.87
C PRO A 72 11.87 -1.43 -2.61
N SER A 73 11.64 -0.16 -2.26
CA SER A 73 12.70 0.81 -1.97
C SER A 73 13.48 0.47 -0.70
N GLY A 74 12.84 -0.24 0.23
CA GLY A 74 13.48 -0.79 1.43
C GLY A 74 13.88 -2.26 1.30
N SER A 75 14.72 -2.70 2.22
CA SER A 75 15.35 -4.03 2.24
C SER A 75 14.67 -5.04 3.17
N PHE A 76 14.90 -6.32 2.90
CA PHE A 76 14.63 -7.42 3.83
C PHE A 76 15.87 -7.73 4.68
N LYS A 77 15.69 -8.34 5.86
CA LYS A 77 16.82 -8.60 6.79
C LYS A 77 17.64 -9.84 6.51
N ASN A 78 17.07 -10.84 5.83
CA ASN A 78 17.57 -12.21 5.90
C ASN A 78 17.95 -12.84 4.56
N ASP A 79 17.52 -12.27 3.43
CA ASP A 79 17.75 -12.89 2.12
C ASP A 79 17.71 -11.90 0.97
N GLU A 80 18.29 -12.32 -0.16
CA GLU A 80 18.34 -11.57 -1.41
C GLU A 80 17.01 -11.71 -2.17
N ASN A 81 16.39 -10.57 -2.48
CA ASN A 81 15.17 -10.43 -3.31
C ASN A 81 13.93 -11.27 -2.88
N MET A 82 12.87 -11.21 -3.70
CA MET A 82 11.57 -11.86 -3.45
C MET A 82 11.29 -13.04 -4.40
N ASP A 83 12.28 -13.49 -5.16
CA ASP A 83 12.15 -14.51 -6.20
C ASP A 83 11.75 -15.86 -5.60
N LEU A 84 10.88 -16.59 -6.30
CA LEU A 84 10.35 -17.86 -5.82
C LEU A 84 10.62 -19.01 -6.78
N ARG A 85 11.00 -20.16 -6.21
CA ARG A 85 11.04 -21.43 -6.92
C ARG A 85 9.71 -22.15 -6.76
N TYR A 86 9.03 -22.40 -7.88
CA TYR A 86 7.63 -22.83 -7.91
C TYR A 86 7.34 -23.84 -9.02
N TRP A 87 6.21 -24.52 -8.91
CA TRP A 87 5.55 -25.19 -10.03
C TRP A 87 4.02 -25.06 -9.91
N VAL A 88 3.32 -25.41 -10.99
CA VAL A 88 1.86 -25.46 -11.02
C VAL A 88 1.44 -26.91 -11.20
N GLU A 89 0.46 -27.36 -10.42
CA GLU A 89 -0.15 -28.68 -10.52
C GLU A 89 -1.62 -28.56 -10.95
N PRO A 90 -2.15 -29.47 -11.81
CA PRO A 90 -1.45 -30.53 -12.53
C PRO A 90 -0.53 -30.00 -13.63
N ARG A 91 0.75 -30.39 -13.60
CA ARG A 91 1.81 -29.87 -14.48
C ARG A 91 1.45 -29.99 -15.95
N ASP A 92 1.10 -31.19 -16.41
CA ASP A 92 1.00 -31.46 -17.84
C ASP A 92 -0.17 -30.68 -18.47
N LYS A 93 -1.28 -30.55 -17.73
CA LYS A 93 -2.38 -29.66 -18.09
C LYS A 93 -1.93 -28.20 -18.18
N TRP A 94 -1.20 -27.69 -17.17
CA TRP A 94 -0.71 -26.31 -17.19
C TRP A 94 0.25 -26.05 -18.37
N MET A 95 1.18 -26.97 -18.63
CA MET A 95 2.19 -26.81 -19.69
C MET A 95 1.59 -26.96 -21.10
N ALA A 96 0.58 -27.83 -21.29
CA ALA A 96 -0.13 -28.01 -22.56
C ALA A 96 -0.96 -26.79 -22.98
N MET A 97 -1.39 -25.95 -22.04
CA MET A 97 -2.10 -24.71 -22.35
C MET A 97 -1.21 -23.68 -23.07
N THR A 98 -1.76 -23.08 -24.13
CA THR A 98 -1.13 -21.98 -24.88
C THR A 98 -0.99 -20.74 -24.00
N ARG A 99 0.14 -20.03 -24.11
CA ARG A 99 0.38 -18.76 -23.40
C ARG A 99 -0.15 -17.58 -24.22
N TYR A 100 -0.66 -16.55 -23.54
CA TYR A 100 -1.14 -15.32 -24.15
C TYR A 100 -0.56 -14.09 -23.45
N ASN A 101 -0.45 -12.97 -24.18
CA ASN A 101 -0.07 -11.67 -23.62
C ASN A 101 -1.27 -10.89 -23.05
N SER A 102 -2.51 -11.34 -23.35
CA SER A 102 -3.74 -10.68 -22.94
C SER A 102 -4.96 -11.60 -23.05
N PHE A 103 -5.98 -11.36 -22.22
CA PHE A 103 -7.34 -11.89 -22.40
C PHE A 103 -8.37 -10.75 -22.51
N VAL A 104 -9.60 -11.08 -22.92
CA VAL A 104 -10.73 -10.14 -23.00
C VAL A 104 -11.88 -10.69 -22.16
N LEU A 105 -12.48 -9.85 -21.32
CA LEU A 105 -13.60 -10.21 -20.46
C LEU A 105 -14.51 -8.98 -20.31
N ASN A 106 -15.83 -9.16 -20.49
CA ASN A 106 -16.83 -8.08 -20.41
C ASN A 106 -16.47 -6.85 -21.26
N SER A 107 -15.97 -7.09 -22.49
CA SER A 107 -15.44 -6.08 -23.43
C SER A 107 -14.22 -5.28 -22.98
N ALA A 108 -13.71 -5.49 -21.75
CA ALA A 108 -12.41 -4.97 -21.30
C ALA A 108 -11.28 -5.94 -21.69
N LYS A 109 -10.09 -5.40 -21.98
CA LYS A 109 -8.89 -6.17 -22.34
C LYS A 109 -7.83 -6.05 -21.25
N TYR A 110 -7.34 -7.18 -20.79
CA TYR A 110 -6.38 -7.30 -19.69
C TYR A 110 -5.08 -7.88 -20.21
N PHE A 111 -3.94 -7.34 -19.78
CA PHE A 111 -2.61 -7.74 -20.23
C PHE A 111 -1.79 -8.39 -19.10
N SER A 112 -0.78 -9.19 -19.45
CA SER A 112 0.24 -9.58 -18.48
C SER A 112 0.95 -8.37 -17.89
N GLU A 113 1.50 -8.53 -16.68
CA GLU A 113 2.11 -7.49 -15.84
C GLU A 113 1.15 -6.41 -15.30
N GLY A 114 -0.04 -6.27 -15.87
CA GLY A 114 -1.10 -5.39 -15.37
C GLY A 114 -1.69 -5.86 -14.03
N PHE A 115 -2.33 -4.93 -13.32
CA PHE A 115 -3.03 -5.20 -12.07
C PHE A 115 -4.54 -5.33 -12.31
N ILE A 116 -5.18 -6.20 -11.53
CA ILE A 116 -6.59 -6.56 -11.65
C ILE A 116 -7.26 -6.63 -10.29
N TYR A 117 -8.52 -6.26 -10.25
CA TYR A 117 -9.44 -6.56 -9.15
C TYR A 117 -10.07 -7.93 -9.36
N ILE A 118 -10.20 -8.69 -8.27
CA ILE A 118 -10.63 -10.10 -8.28
C ILE A 118 -11.73 -10.31 -7.22
N SER A 119 -12.82 -10.97 -7.59
CA SER A 119 -13.94 -11.27 -6.69
C SER A 119 -13.60 -12.41 -5.73
N ASN A 120 -13.76 -12.15 -4.43
CA ASN A 120 -13.65 -13.14 -3.35
C ASN A 120 -14.90 -14.07 -3.25
N GLY A 121 -15.82 -14.04 -4.23
CA GLY A 121 -16.99 -14.92 -4.32
C GLY A 121 -18.09 -14.71 -3.25
N MET A 122 -17.79 -14.03 -2.14
CA MET A 122 -18.71 -13.79 -1.02
C MET A 122 -19.76 -12.68 -1.27
N ALA A 123 -19.88 -12.18 -2.50
CA ALA A 123 -20.96 -11.26 -2.90
C ALA A 123 -21.59 -11.69 -4.22
N SER A 124 -22.92 -11.79 -4.23
CA SER A 124 -23.71 -11.78 -5.46
C SER A 124 -23.67 -10.38 -6.09
N PRO A 125 -23.61 -10.22 -7.42
CA PRO A 125 -23.43 -8.92 -8.09
C PRO A 125 -24.71 -8.06 -8.13
N THR A 126 -25.45 -7.97 -7.02
CA THR A 126 -26.61 -7.08 -6.89
C THR A 126 -26.17 -5.62 -6.74
N ASN A 127 -26.02 -4.94 -7.88
CA ASN A 127 -25.82 -3.50 -8.03
C ASN A 127 -24.48 -2.94 -7.51
N ASN A 128 -23.37 -3.40 -8.10
CA ASN A 128 -22.07 -2.74 -7.98
C ASN A 128 -22.05 -1.39 -8.73
N GLN A 129 -22.73 -0.37 -8.21
CA GLN A 129 -22.35 1.00 -8.52
C GLN A 129 -20.94 1.22 -7.98
N VAL A 130 -19.98 1.48 -8.87
CA VAL A 130 -18.63 1.88 -8.50
C VAL A 130 -18.74 3.23 -7.80
N LYS A 131 -18.71 3.22 -6.46
CA LYS A 131 -18.61 4.46 -5.69
C LYS A 131 -17.22 5.03 -5.90
N VAL A 132 -17.21 6.20 -6.52
CA VAL A 132 -16.03 7.05 -6.64
C VAL A 132 -16.16 8.09 -5.52
N ASP A 133 -15.08 8.38 -4.81
CA ASP A 133 -15.05 9.49 -3.85
C ASP A 133 -14.85 10.86 -4.54
N GLU A 134 -14.83 11.92 -3.75
CA GLU A 134 -14.69 13.30 -4.26
C GLU A 134 -13.34 13.55 -4.96
N ASN A 135 -12.35 12.68 -4.75
CA ASN A 135 -11.02 12.74 -5.37
C ASN A 135 -10.90 11.87 -6.64
N GLY A 136 -11.98 11.27 -7.11
CA GLY A 136 -11.94 10.39 -8.28
C GLY A 136 -11.46 8.96 -7.99
N VAL A 137 -11.23 8.59 -6.73
CA VAL A 137 -10.72 7.26 -6.37
C VAL A 137 -11.89 6.27 -6.21
N ARG A 138 -11.73 5.08 -6.80
CA ARG A 138 -12.66 3.96 -6.64
C ARG A 138 -12.62 3.46 -5.19
N GLN A 139 -13.71 3.63 -4.46
CA GLN A 139 -13.85 3.10 -3.10
C GLN A 139 -13.71 1.56 -3.12
N ARG A 140 -12.88 1.02 -2.22
CA ARG A 140 -12.70 -0.43 -2.04
C ARG A 140 -14.03 -1.12 -1.76
N MET A 141 -14.40 -2.09 -2.59
CA MET A 141 -15.47 -3.03 -2.26
C MET A 141 -14.94 -4.06 -1.26
N PRO A 142 -15.64 -4.37 -0.15
CA PRO A 142 -15.10 -5.24 0.91
C PRO A 142 -14.70 -6.66 0.48
N ASN A 143 -15.24 -7.16 -0.64
CA ASN A 143 -15.05 -8.52 -1.13
C ASN A 143 -14.15 -8.57 -2.40
N GLU A 144 -13.32 -7.55 -2.60
CA GLU A 144 -12.53 -7.36 -3.82
C GLU A 144 -11.03 -7.29 -3.50
N TRP A 145 -10.31 -8.32 -3.94
CA TRP A 145 -8.85 -8.43 -3.82
C TRP A 145 -8.16 -7.80 -5.02
N VAL A 146 -6.87 -7.52 -4.90
CA VAL A 146 -6.03 -7.01 -5.99
C VAL A 146 -4.91 -8.01 -6.29
N GLY A 147 -4.61 -8.24 -7.57
CA GLY A 147 -3.50 -9.08 -8.00
C GLY A 147 -2.78 -8.51 -9.22
N ARG A 148 -1.51 -8.88 -9.42
CA ARG A 148 -0.72 -8.55 -10.61
C ARG A 148 -0.54 -9.80 -11.48
N ILE A 149 -0.83 -9.71 -12.77
CA ILE A 149 -0.76 -10.83 -13.71
C ILE A 149 0.69 -11.17 -14.05
N LEU A 150 1.08 -12.45 -13.95
CA LEU A 150 2.42 -12.97 -14.28
C LEU A 150 2.45 -13.78 -15.58
N GLU A 151 1.48 -14.65 -15.81
CA GLU A 151 1.38 -15.47 -17.03
C GLU A 151 -0.10 -15.78 -17.30
N ILE A 152 -0.58 -15.47 -18.51
CA ILE A 152 -1.93 -15.84 -18.96
C ILE A 152 -1.82 -17.10 -19.82
N ARG A 153 -2.71 -18.06 -19.60
CA ARG A 153 -2.82 -19.30 -20.36
C ARG A 153 -4.27 -19.66 -20.69
N ALA A 154 -4.48 -20.39 -21.78
CA ALA A 154 -5.77 -20.98 -22.09
C ALA A 154 -5.63 -22.39 -22.65
N ALA A 155 -6.61 -23.25 -22.33
CA ALA A 155 -6.83 -24.52 -23.04
C ALA A 155 -7.75 -24.31 -24.26
N ASP A 156 -8.76 -23.45 -24.09
CA ASP A 156 -9.73 -23.03 -25.10
C ASP A 156 -10.35 -21.67 -24.71
N GLU A 157 -11.34 -21.20 -25.47
CA GLU A 157 -12.00 -19.90 -25.29
C GLU A 157 -12.72 -19.71 -23.93
N HIS A 158 -13.07 -20.81 -23.24
CA HIS A 158 -13.80 -20.80 -21.96
C HIS A 158 -12.87 -21.08 -20.78
N HIS A 159 -11.81 -21.88 -21.01
CA HIS A 159 -10.85 -22.30 -20.00
C HIS A 159 -9.58 -21.44 -20.03
N VAL A 160 -9.73 -20.18 -19.62
CA VAL A 160 -8.66 -19.17 -19.54
C VAL A 160 -8.27 -18.89 -18.09
N TYR A 161 -6.98 -18.93 -17.80
CA TYR A 161 -6.41 -18.81 -16.46
C TYR A 161 -5.25 -17.81 -16.42
N ALA A 162 -5.08 -17.13 -15.29
CA ALA A 162 -3.95 -16.25 -15.04
C ALA A 162 -3.20 -16.70 -13.78
N ARG A 163 -1.89 -16.92 -13.89
CA ARG A 163 -1.02 -16.94 -12.71
C ARG A 163 -0.75 -15.51 -12.28
N ILE A 164 -0.88 -15.22 -10.99
CA ILE A 164 -0.80 -13.88 -10.41
C ILE A 164 0.17 -13.85 -9.21
N TYR A 165 0.58 -12.65 -8.81
CA TYR A 165 0.96 -12.36 -7.42
C TYR A 165 -0.14 -11.54 -6.75
N TRP A 166 -0.52 -11.89 -5.52
CA TRP A 166 -1.50 -11.13 -4.73
C TRP A 166 -0.91 -9.83 -4.18
N MET A 167 -1.70 -8.75 -4.22
CA MET A 167 -1.45 -7.50 -3.52
C MET A 167 -2.32 -7.47 -2.26
N TYR A 168 -1.70 -7.34 -1.09
CA TYR A 168 -2.42 -7.35 0.19
C TYR A 168 -2.95 -5.97 0.53
N TRP A 169 -4.21 -5.89 0.95
CA TRP A 169 -4.68 -4.76 1.73
C TRP A 169 -4.02 -4.78 3.12
N PRO A 170 -3.63 -3.64 3.72
CA PRO A 170 -3.02 -3.60 5.04
C PRO A 170 -3.82 -4.30 6.14
N GLU A 171 -5.16 -4.28 6.10
CA GLU A 171 -6.00 -5.01 7.08
C GLU A 171 -5.88 -6.54 6.99
N GLU A 172 -5.49 -7.06 5.82
CA GLU A 172 -5.40 -8.49 5.50
C GLU A 172 -4.00 -9.07 5.82
N LEU A 173 -3.07 -8.24 6.29
CA LEU A 173 -1.72 -8.67 6.69
C LEU A 173 -1.78 -9.73 7.83
N PRO A 174 -1.12 -10.89 7.67
CA PRO A 174 -1.12 -11.96 8.66
C PRO A 174 -0.74 -11.52 10.08
N VAL A 175 -1.35 -12.17 11.08
CA VAL A 175 -1.10 -11.93 12.53
C VAL A 175 0.38 -12.12 12.92
N GLN A 176 1.13 -12.92 12.15
CA GLN A 176 2.53 -13.25 12.40
C GLN A 176 3.52 -12.38 11.60
N THR A 177 3.04 -11.36 10.88
CA THR A 177 3.87 -10.46 10.08
C THR A 177 4.91 -9.71 10.93
N LYS A 178 6.09 -9.48 10.36
CA LYS A 178 7.22 -8.80 11.02
C LYS A 178 7.63 -7.54 10.27
N ASP A 179 7.84 -6.46 11.02
CA ASP A 179 8.52 -5.23 10.58
C ASP A 179 9.87 -5.16 11.32
N ASP A 180 10.97 -4.86 10.61
CA ASP A 180 12.32 -4.82 11.20
C ASP A 180 12.71 -6.13 11.94
N GLY A 181 12.14 -7.27 11.51
CA GLY A 181 12.32 -8.58 12.16
C GLY A 181 11.60 -8.75 13.51
N LYS A 182 10.83 -7.76 13.95
CA LYS A 182 9.97 -7.80 15.15
C LYS A 182 8.53 -8.05 14.70
N PHE A 183 7.76 -8.82 15.46
CA PHE A 183 6.32 -8.94 15.19
C PHE A 183 5.64 -7.57 15.27
N VAL A 184 4.75 -7.29 14.31
CA VAL A 184 3.98 -6.04 14.29
C VAL A 184 3.13 -5.91 15.57
N ALA A 185 3.03 -4.69 16.11
CA ALA A 185 2.37 -4.45 17.40
C ALA A 185 0.85 -4.71 17.38
N ARG A 186 0.26 -4.75 16.19
CA ARG A 186 -1.15 -5.05 15.90
C ARG A 186 -1.19 -5.88 14.61
N ALA A 187 -2.04 -6.91 14.55
CA ALA A 187 -2.32 -7.60 13.29
C ALA A 187 -3.04 -6.68 12.29
N GLY A 188 -2.86 -6.91 10.99
CA GLY A 188 -3.42 -6.04 9.95
C GLY A 188 -2.72 -4.69 9.86
N ARG A 189 -3.49 -3.62 9.63
CA ARG A 189 -3.00 -2.28 9.28
C ARG A 189 -2.16 -1.65 10.40
N GLN A 190 -0.94 -1.23 10.05
CA GLN A 190 -0.08 -0.44 10.95
C GLN A 190 -0.45 1.06 10.89
N PRO A 191 -0.16 1.85 11.95
CA PRO A 191 -0.51 3.28 11.96
C PRO A 191 0.14 4.12 10.85
N TYR A 192 1.22 3.61 10.23
CA TYR A 192 1.93 4.27 9.13
C TYR A 192 1.40 3.93 7.74
N HIS A 193 0.48 2.95 7.59
CA HIS A 193 -0.07 2.59 6.28
C HIS A 193 -1.18 3.56 5.85
N GLY A 194 -1.03 4.19 4.69
CA GLY A 194 -2.02 5.12 4.14
C GLY A 194 -3.25 4.42 3.54
N VAL A 195 -4.39 5.10 3.45
CA VAL A 195 -5.72 4.51 3.14
C VAL A 195 -5.69 3.66 1.87
N ASN A 196 -5.12 4.20 0.80
CA ASN A 196 -5.02 3.55 -0.52
C ASN A 196 -3.72 2.71 -0.70
N GLU A 197 -2.93 2.52 0.34
CA GLU A 197 -1.72 1.72 0.31
C GLU A 197 -2.05 0.23 0.17
N LEU A 198 -1.41 -0.42 -0.80
CA LEU A 198 -1.32 -1.87 -0.92
C LEU A 198 0.10 -2.33 -0.54
N ILE A 199 0.20 -3.58 -0.11
CA ILE A 199 1.47 -4.24 0.17
C ILE A 199 1.73 -5.25 -0.94
N ALA A 200 2.81 -5.06 -1.70
CA ALA A 200 3.22 -6.03 -2.71
C ALA A 200 3.60 -7.37 -2.06
N SER A 201 3.43 -8.50 -2.75
CA SER A 201 3.87 -9.78 -2.20
C SER A 201 4.36 -10.74 -3.27
N ASN A 202 5.10 -11.75 -2.83
CA ASN A 202 5.42 -12.93 -3.63
C ASN A 202 4.39 -14.07 -3.42
N HIS A 203 3.19 -13.79 -2.88
CA HIS A 203 2.14 -14.81 -2.78
C HIS A 203 1.57 -15.12 -4.17
N MET A 204 2.02 -16.22 -4.75
CA MET A 204 1.66 -16.67 -6.10
C MET A 204 0.43 -17.57 -6.08
N ASP A 205 -0.43 -17.41 -7.08
CA ASP A 205 -1.64 -18.21 -7.22
C ASP A 205 -2.07 -18.32 -8.69
N VAL A 206 -2.99 -19.23 -9.02
CA VAL A 206 -3.62 -19.32 -10.35
C VAL A 206 -5.13 -19.11 -10.21
N ILE A 207 -5.65 -18.11 -10.91
CA ILE A 207 -7.09 -17.83 -10.97
C ILE A 207 -7.67 -18.20 -12.34
N ASN A 208 -8.94 -18.60 -12.34
CA ASN A 208 -9.78 -18.56 -13.54
C ASN A 208 -10.14 -17.09 -13.82
N VAL A 209 -9.92 -16.60 -15.05
CA VAL A 209 -10.07 -15.16 -15.34
C VAL A 209 -11.50 -14.65 -15.20
N VAL A 210 -12.51 -15.51 -15.19
CA VAL A 210 -13.92 -15.15 -14.92
C VAL A 210 -14.12 -14.53 -13.53
N SER A 211 -13.18 -14.72 -12.60
CA SER A 211 -13.18 -14.05 -11.29
C SER A 211 -12.74 -12.58 -11.31
N VAL A 212 -12.20 -12.08 -12.43
CA VAL A 212 -11.73 -10.69 -12.58
C VAL A 212 -12.91 -9.74 -12.75
N THR A 213 -12.94 -8.69 -11.94
CA THR A 213 -14.04 -7.71 -11.89
C THR A 213 -13.73 -6.42 -12.67
N ALA A 214 -12.49 -5.94 -12.60
CA ALA A 214 -12.05 -4.70 -13.22
C ALA A 214 -10.52 -4.62 -13.32
N GLU A 215 -10.00 -3.68 -14.11
CA GLU A 215 -8.59 -3.28 -14.09
C GLU A 215 -8.29 -2.50 -12.80
N ALA A 216 -7.14 -2.74 -12.18
CA ALA A 216 -6.63 -1.94 -11.06
C ALA A 216 -5.48 -1.06 -11.54
N LYS A 217 -5.52 0.23 -11.19
CA LYS A 217 -4.40 1.15 -11.39
C LYS A 217 -3.60 1.23 -10.10
N VAL A 218 -2.41 0.63 -10.10
CA VAL A 218 -1.53 0.52 -8.92
C VAL A 218 -0.15 1.06 -9.29
N LYS A 219 0.29 2.13 -8.63
CA LYS A 219 1.64 2.70 -8.79
C LYS A 219 2.63 2.09 -7.79
N GLN A 220 3.92 2.10 -8.10
CA GLN A 220 4.96 2.05 -7.07
C GLN A 220 5.25 3.49 -6.64
N TRP A 221 5.22 3.77 -5.33
CA TRP A 221 5.61 5.07 -4.78
C TRP A 221 7.00 4.99 -4.13
N PHE A 222 7.76 6.08 -4.24
CA PHE A 222 9.08 6.26 -3.67
C PHE A 222 9.05 7.45 -2.71
N GLU A 223 9.39 7.23 -1.44
CA GLU A 223 9.36 8.23 -0.36
C GLU A 223 10.46 9.31 -0.48
N GLU A 224 11.15 9.36 -1.62
CA GLU A 224 12.13 10.38 -2.02
C GLU A 224 11.55 11.33 -3.09
N ASN A 225 10.35 11.04 -3.60
CA ASN A 225 9.66 11.79 -4.64
C ASN A 225 8.34 12.37 -4.10
N ASP A 226 8.44 13.49 -3.38
CA ASP A 226 7.30 14.18 -2.78
C ASP A 226 6.39 14.89 -3.82
N ASP A 227 6.86 15.08 -5.06
CA ASP A 227 6.12 15.74 -6.15
C ASP A 227 4.99 14.88 -6.74
N GLU A 228 4.98 13.56 -6.51
CA GLU A 228 3.94 12.68 -7.07
C GLU A 228 2.72 12.56 -6.14
N ILE A 229 1.67 13.34 -6.44
CA ILE A 229 0.36 13.19 -5.81
C ILE A 229 -0.19 11.77 -6.06
N GLN A 230 -0.58 11.09 -4.97
CA GLN A 230 -0.97 9.68 -4.98
C GLN A 230 -2.45 9.47 -5.35
N ASP A 231 -2.77 9.80 -6.61
CA ASP A 231 -4.09 9.58 -7.21
C ASP A 231 -4.37 8.07 -7.41
N GLY A 232 -4.96 7.44 -6.40
CA GLY A 232 -5.42 6.04 -6.45
C GLY A 232 -4.60 5.08 -5.60
N LEU A 233 -4.46 3.83 -6.05
CA LEU A 233 -3.75 2.79 -5.31
C LEU A 233 -2.25 2.85 -5.57
N TYR A 234 -1.46 2.65 -4.52
CA TYR A 234 0.00 2.63 -4.58
C TYR A 234 0.59 1.57 -3.64
N TRP A 235 1.86 1.24 -3.84
CA TRP A 235 2.64 0.45 -2.88
C TRP A 235 4.07 1.00 -2.76
N ARG A 236 4.64 0.94 -1.55
CA ARG A 236 6.06 1.21 -1.25
C ARG A 236 6.73 0.07 -0.48
N GLN A 237 5.93 -0.73 0.22
CA GLN A 237 6.35 -1.85 1.06
C GLN A 237 5.93 -3.18 0.43
N ALA A 238 6.72 -4.23 0.65
CA ALA A 238 6.43 -5.58 0.18
C ALA A 238 6.53 -6.62 1.31
N LEU A 239 5.79 -7.73 1.17
CA LEU A 239 5.72 -8.86 2.09
C LEU A 239 6.33 -10.11 1.43
N ASP A 240 7.36 -10.69 2.03
CA ASP A 240 7.82 -12.03 1.69
C ASP A 240 7.04 -13.07 2.51
N VAL A 241 6.16 -13.82 1.85
CA VAL A 241 5.31 -14.81 2.53
C VAL A 241 6.08 -16.04 3.03
N ARG A 242 7.29 -16.30 2.52
CA ARG A 242 8.19 -17.37 3.04
C ARG A 242 8.56 -17.12 4.50
N THR A 243 8.81 -15.86 4.85
CA THR A 243 9.32 -15.46 6.17
C THR A 243 8.29 -14.69 7.01
N LEU A 244 7.17 -14.27 6.39
CA LEU A 244 6.20 -13.30 6.90
C LEU A 244 6.88 -12.01 7.36
N SER A 245 7.84 -11.51 6.56
CA SER A 245 8.55 -10.26 6.83
C SER A 245 8.18 -9.20 5.81
N LEU A 246 7.92 -7.99 6.28
CA LEU A 246 7.82 -6.80 5.45
C LEU A 246 9.22 -6.27 5.11
N SER A 247 9.36 -5.64 3.96
CA SER A 247 10.50 -4.78 3.64
C SER A 247 10.52 -3.58 4.59
N SER A 248 11.70 -2.99 4.78
CA SER A 248 11.80 -1.69 5.43
C SER A 248 11.11 -0.58 4.60
N VAL A 249 10.89 0.55 5.25
CA VAL A 249 10.23 1.78 4.77
C VAL A 249 11.00 2.94 5.43
N HIS A 250 11.06 4.12 4.81
CA HIS A 250 11.82 5.26 5.32
C HIS A 250 11.38 5.64 6.75
N ARG A 251 12.33 5.80 7.68
CA ARG A 251 12.07 6.05 9.12
C ARG A 251 12.45 7.46 9.54
N THR A 252 11.47 8.36 9.51
CA THR A 252 11.65 9.79 9.80
C THR A 252 11.40 10.16 11.27
N CYS A 253 11.47 11.46 11.58
CA CYS A 253 11.27 12.06 12.90
C CYS A 253 12.24 11.55 14.02
N LYS A 254 12.13 12.12 15.23
CA LYS A 254 12.83 11.66 16.44
C LYS A 254 12.40 10.23 16.84
N CYS A 255 11.16 9.85 16.58
CA CYS A 255 10.58 8.57 16.99
C CYS A 255 10.98 7.37 16.11
N LYS A 256 11.66 7.60 14.98
CA LYS A 256 12.14 6.57 14.03
C LYS A 256 11.08 5.56 13.60
N GLN A 257 9.87 6.06 13.38
CA GLN A 257 8.78 5.31 12.75
C GLN A 257 8.61 5.76 11.29
N PRO A 258 8.05 4.93 10.41
CA PRO A 258 7.66 5.37 9.08
C PRO A 258 6.53 6.40 9.13
N ALA A 259 6.51 7.29 8.14
CA ALA A 259 5.44 8.25 7.98
C ALA A 259 4.18 7.59 7.40
N ASN A 260 3.01 8.14 7.77
CA ASN A 260 1.77 7.88 7.04
C ASN A 260 1.59 9.00 5.99
N PRO A 261 1.50 8.69 4.69
CA PRO A 261 1.37 9.72 3.66
C PRO A 261 0.06 10.52 3.73
N ASP A 262 -0.99 9.96 4.35
CA ASP A 262 -2.25 10.69 4.58
C ASP A 262 -2.15 11.70 5.75
N LYS A 263 -0.99 11.79 6.43
CA LYS A 263 -0.78 12.64 7.61
C LYS A 263 0.30 13.67 7.36
N THR A 264 0.01 14.90 7.76
CA THR A 264 0.93 16.03 7.62
C THR A 264 2.26 15.78 8.37
N LEU A 265 3.35 15.97 7.63
CA LEU A 265 4.69 16.11 8.16
C LEU A 265 5.07 17.59 8.17
N VAL A 266 5.90 18.00 9.14
CA VAL A 266 6.49 19.35 9.19
C VAL A 266 8.00 19.21 8.99
N ALA A 267 8.53 19.86 7.97
CA ALA A 267 9.98 19.94 7.75
C ALA A 267 10.62 20.88 8.78
N CYS A 268 11.80 20.52 9.28
CA CYS A 268 12.62 21.44 10.07
C CYS A 268 13.35 22.44 9.15
N SER A 269 13.04 23.73 9.26
CA SER A 269 13.64 24.81 8.45
C SER A 269 15.16 24.99 8.60
N GLN A 270 15.81 24.30 9.55
CA GLN A 270 17.24 24.40 9.79
C GLN A 270 18.04 23.54 8.79
N PRO A 271 18.92 24.13 7.94
CA PRO A 271 19.60 23.41 6.85
C PRO A 271 20.51 22.25 7.28
N ASN A 272 20.96 22.25 8.54
CA ASN A 272 21.77 21.17 9.12
C ASN A 272 20.92 20.03 9.72
N CYS A 273 19.60 20.13 9.68
CA CYS A 273 18.67 19.17 10.26
C CYS A 273 17.71 18.60 9.21
N SER A 274 17.01 19.47 8.46
CA SER A 274 16.13 19.14 7.33
C SER A 274 15.23 17.90 7.52
N THR A 275 14.87 17.60 8.76
CA THR A 275 14.20 16.36 9.15
C THR A 275 12.70 16.58 9.20
N TRP A 276 11.95 15.72 8.52
CA TRP A 276 10.49 15.68 8.63
C TRP A 276 10.04 15.18 10.02
N LEU A 277 9.06 15.86 10.61
CA LEU A 277 8.52 15.59 11.94
C LEU A 277 7.02 15.28 11.84
N HIS A 278 6.58 14.22 12.51
CA HIS A 278 5.16 13.87 12.58
C HIS A 278 4.37 14.91 13.39
N ASP A 279 3.21 15.33 12.86
CA ASP A 279 2.15 16.06 13.57
C ASP A 279 1.97 15.60 15.02
N GLU A 280 1.75 14.29 15.23
CA GLU A 280 1.48 13.71 16.55
C GLU A 280 2.66 13.84 17.51
N CYS A 281 3.90 13.84 17.00
CA CYS A 281 5.09 14.00 17.82
C CYS A 281 5.30 15.45 18.26
N LEU A 282 5.01 16.42 17.40
CA LEU A 282 5.07 17.85 17.73
C LEU A 282 4.00 18.21 18.77
N LYS A 283 2.76 17.75 18.57
CA LYS A 283 1.67 17.89 19.57
C LYS A 283 2.02 17.23 20.90
N HIS A 284 2.60 16.02 20.87
CA HIS A 284 3.00 15.31 22.08
C HIS A 284 4.09 16.06 22.88
N ASP A 285 5.12 16.58 22.21
CA ASP A 285 6.17 17.37 22.87
C ASP A 285 5.60 18.64 23.51
N ALA A 286 4.80 19.40 22.76
CA ALA A 286 4.14 20.60 23.26
C ALA A 286 3.29 20.32 24.51
N LEU A 287 2.40 19.32 24.45
CA LEU A 287 1.55 18.93 25.57
C LEU A 287 2.35 18.41 26.78
N MET A 288 3.49 17.75 26.56
CA MET A 288 4.42 17.35 27.62
C MET A 288 5.10 18.56 28.27
N ARG A 289 5.52 19.57 27.49
CA ARG A 289 6.09 20.83 28.00
C ARG A 289 5.04 21.63 28.77
N THR A 290 3.82 21.77 28.24
CA THR A 290 2.68 22.40 28.93
C THR A 290 2.39 21.71 30.27
N PHE A 291 2.28 20.39 30.30
CA PHE A 291 2.02 19.67 31.55
C PHE A 291 3.18 19.78 32.55
N ALA A 292 4.43 19.78 32.08
CA ALA A 292 5.58 20.00 32.96
C ALA A 292 5.61 21.40 33.58
N ALA A 293 5.05 22.41 32.90
CA ALA A 293 4.94 23.78 33.41
C ALA A 293 3.68 24.03 34.28
N LEU A 294 2.53 23.43 33.92
CA LEU A 294 1.22 23.77 34.51
C LEU A 294 0.60 22.68 35.40
N GLY A 295 1.06 21.43 35.28
CA GLY A 295 0.53 20.28 36.00
C GLY A 295 -1.00 20.14 35.90
N THR A 296 -1.61 19.72 37.00
CA THR A 296 -3.06 19.50 37.13
C THR A 296 -3.87 20.74 37.52
N ASP A 297 -3.22 21.82 37.93
CA ASP A 297 -3.87 22.86 38.76
C ASP A 297 -3.38 24.29 38.49
N GLN A 298 -2.21 24.53 37.88
CA GLN A 298 -1.76 25.90 37.59
C GLN A 298 -2.43 26.44 36.31
N PRO A 299 -2.93 27.70 36.32
CA PRO A 299 -3.46 28.37 35.13
C PRO A 299 -2.34 28.81 34.17
N TYR A 300 -2.59 28.81 32.86
CA TYR A 300 -1.72 29.50 31.92
C TYR A 300 -1.94 31.01 32.02
N ILE A 301 -0.88 31.75 32.34
CA ILE A 301 -0.87 33.22 32.34
C ILE A 301 -0.09 33.65 31.09
N ALA A 302 -0.74 34.40 30.20
CA ALA A 302 -0.10 34.90 29.00
C ALA A 302 1.03 35.89 29.38
N PRO A 303 2.16 35.89 28.64
CA PRO A 303 3.18 36.92 28.78
C PRO A 303 2.58 38.32 28.61
N PRO A 304 3.08 39.35 29.34
CA PRO A 304 2.67 40.73 29.08
C PRO A 304 2.99 41.08 27.61
N PRO A 305 2.14 41.86 26.92
CA PRO A 305 2.41 42.27 25.55
C PRO A 305 3.73 43.06 25.50
N PRO A 306 4.47 42.98 24.37
CA PRO A 306 5.66 43.82 24.19
C PRO A 306 5.26 45.30 24.35
N PRO A 307 6.12 46.14 24.96
CA PRO A 307 5.83 47.56 25.07
C PRO A 307 5.62 48.17 23.67
N PRO A 308 4.69 49.12 23.52
CA PRO A 308 4.50 49.78 22.22
C PRO A 308 5.83 50.41 21.77
N PRO A 309 6.11 50.41 20.45
CA PRO A 309 7.28 51.12 19.94
C PRO A 309 7.24 52.58 20.41
N PRO A 310 8.37 53.19 20.81
CA PRO A 310 8.38 54.54 21.34
C PRO A 310 7.76 55.48 20.31
N ALA A 311 6.71 56.20 20.73
CA ALA A 311 6.01 57.12 19.85
C ALA A 311 7.02 58.13 19.29
N ALA A 312 7.09 58.22 17.95
CA ALA A 312 7.91 59.23 17.29
C ALA A 312 7.43 60.60 17.75
N ALA A 313 8.31 61.36 18.41
CA ALA A 313 7.95 62.68 18.92
C ALA A 313 7.58 63.59 17.75
N GLU A 314 6.39 64.20 17.81
CA GLU A 314 5.96 65.24 16.89
C GLU A 314 6.79 66.50 17.13
N ASN A 315 7.98 66.54 16.53
CA ASN A 315 8.84 67.71 16.50
C ASN A 315 8.20 68.77 15.59
N GLY A 316 7.36 69.62 16.18
CA GLY A 316 6.71 70.74 15.48
C GLY A 316 7.73 71.71 14.86
N GLU A 317 7.33 72.30 13.74
CA GLU A 317 8.18 73.17 12.93
C GLU A 317 8.52 74.51 13.60
N THR A 318 9.76 74.96 13.44
CA THR A 318 10.10 76.39 13.40
C THR A 318 11.12 76.66 12.28
N ASP A 319 10.78 77.56 11.35
CA ASP A 319 11.63 78.03 10.26
C ASP A 319 12.88 78.80 10.76
N GLY A 320 13.97 78.79 9.98
CA GLY A 320 15.30 79.22 10.40
C GLY A 320 16.37 79.49 9.31
N SER A 321 15.96 79.73 8.05
CA SER A 321 16.72 80.43 6.98
C SER A 321 18.28 80.51 6.97
N LYS A 322 18.87 79.88 5.93
CA LYS A 322 19.97 80.37 5.02
C LYS A 322 21.49 80.21 5.35
N LEU A 323 22.20 79.77 4.29
CA LEU A 323 23.65 79.82 3.97
C LEU A 323 24.61 79.00 4.89
N ASP A 324 25.72 78.42 4.40
CA ASP A 324 26.38 78.54 3.08
C ASP A 324 27.01 77.22 2.57
N GLN A 325 27.71 77.30 1.42
CA GLN A 325 28.52 76.29 0.70
C GLN A 325 29.49 75.44 1.57
N GLU A 326 29.98 74.25 1.17
CA GLU A 326 29.91 73.45 -0.09
C GLU A 326 30.07 71.92 0.27
N THR A 327 30.22 70.88 -0.57
CA THR A 327 30.50 70.59 -2.01
C THR A 327 29.73 69.28 -2.40
N GLY A 328 30.01 68.64 -3.56
CA GLY A 328 30.07 67.16 -3.61
C GLY A 328 28.91 66.38 -4.28
N ARG A 329 28.34 66.89 -5.37
CA ARG A 329 27.28 66.23 -6.19
C ARG A 329 27.85 65.78 -7.56
N PRO A 330 27.14 65.05 -8.45
CA PRO A 330 26.15 63.94 -8.37
C PRO A 330 26.70 62.63 -9.06
N LEU A 331 26.03 61.47 -9.11
CA LEU A 331 25.05 60.93 -10.11
C LEU A 331 25.04 59.37 -9.92
N SER A 332 24.04 58.50 -10.15
CA SER A 332 22.57 58.54 -10.37
C SER A 332 21.99 59.31 -11.58
N PRO A 333 20.91 58.84 -12.28
CA PRO A 333 20.16 57.55 -12.25
C PRO A 333 19.84 57.06 -13.71
N PRO A 334 18.63 56.58 -14.16
CA PRO A 334 17.50 55.82 -13.55
C PRO A 334 17.03 54.59 -14.39
N ASP A 335 15.92 53.95 -13.96
CA ASP A 335 15.03 53.09 -14.77
C ASP A 335 14.40 53.78 -16.01
N ASN A 336 14.11 53.00 -17.07
CA ASN A 336 12.73 52.70 -17.58
C ASN A 336 12.71 52.10 -19.01
N GLY A 337 11.75 51.19 -19.26
CA GLY A 337 11.33 50.75 -20.60
C GLY A 337 12.25 49.72 -21.31
N VAL A 338 11.84 49.04 -22.39
CA VAL A 338 10.60 49.15 -23.21
C VAL A 338 10.17 47.75 -23.67
N GLU A 339 8.90 47.58 -24.07
CA GLU A 339 8.37 46.39 -24.76
C GLU A 339 9.15 46.03 -26.05
N VAL A 340 9.20 44.72 -26.38
CA VAL A 340 9.39 44.25 -27.76
C VAL A 340 8.40 43.12 -28.04
N GLN A 341 7.56 43.30 -29.06
CA GLN A 341 6.67 42.28 -29.61
C GLN A 341 7.43 41.43 -30.65
N GLN A 342 7.17 40.13 -30.72
CA GLN A 342 7.41 39.29 -31.90
C GLN A 342 6.25 38.30 -32.11
N SER A 343 6.10 37.82 -33.35
CA SER A 343 4.77 37.59 -33.93
C SER A 343 4.75 36.45 -34.97
N ILE A 344 3.64 35.69 -35.01
CA ILE A 344 3.06 34.93 -36.16
C ILE A 344 3.95 33.85 -36.88
N ASP A 345 3.48 32.79 -37.57
CA ASP A 345 2.14 32.18 -37.73
C ASP A 345 2.24 30.63 -37.97
N ALA A 346 1.18 29.98 -38.48
CA ALA A 346 0.95 28.52 -38.45
C ALA A 346 1.38 27.66 -39.67
N LYS A 347 1.50 26.32 -39.44
CA LYS A 347 1.04 25.11 -40.22
C LYS A 347 1.14 25.04 -41.78
N PRO A 348 0.92 23.86 -42.43
CA PRO A 348 1.07 22.44 -42.03
C PRO A 348 1.70 21.52 -43.13
N GLY A 349 1.85 20.22 -42.83
CA GLY A 349 1.98 19.11 -43.82
C GLY A 349 3.11 18.12 -43.50
N ALA A 350 3.18 16.89 -44.04
CA ALA A 350 2.20 15.97 -44.65
C ALA A 350 2.88 14.57 -44.75
N SER A 351 2.12 13.47 -44.78
CA SER A 351 2.67 12.10 -44.97
C SER A 351 2.97 11.79 -46.45
N PRO A 352 3.67 10.68 -46.78
CA PRO A 352 2.92 9.42 -47.02
C PRO A 352 3.65 8.08 -46.65
N GLU A 353 2.83 7.06 -46.35
CA GLU A 353 2.86 5.66 -46.87
C GLU A 353 4.15 4.77 -46.78
N ALA A 354 4.08 3.43 -46.81
CA ALA A 354 3.11 2.55 -47.48
C ALA A 354 2.79 1.21 -46.78
N GLU A 355 1.83 0.48 -47.35
CA GLU A 355 1.27 -0.81 -46.88
C GLU A 355 2.13 -2.05 -47.18
N ALA A 356 1.78 -3.16 -46.53
CA ALA A 356 1.62 -4.45 -47.22
C ALA A 356 0.47 -5.27 -46.58
N ALA A 357 -0.42 -5.84 -47.39
CA ALA A 357 -1.63 -6.52 -46.92
C ALA A 357 -1.72 -7.99 -47.39
N ALA A 358 -2.48 -8.81 -46.65
CA ALA A 358 -2.83 -10.18 -47.05
C ALA A 358 -4.28 -10.55 -46.66
N LYS A 359 -4.95 -11.30 -47.55
CA LYS A 359 -6.27 -11.94 -47.37
C LYS A 359 -6.02 -13.43 -47.01
N GLU A 360 -6.96 -14.35 -46.78
CA GLU A 360 -8.42 -14.46 -47.00
C GLU A 360 -8.98 -15.63 -46.12
N ARG A 361 -10.25 -16.00 -46.32
CA ARG A 361 -10.85 -17.34 -46.11
C ARG A 361 -11.25 -17.82 -44.70
N LEU A 362 -12.53 -17.56 -44.43
CA LEU A 362 -13.51 -18.47 -43.82
C LEU A 362 -13.32 -19.96 -44.19
N SER A 363 -13.42 -20.88 -43.22
CA SER A 363 -13.67 -22.31 -43.47
C SER A 363 -14.26 -23.00 -42.24
N THR A 364 -15.47 -23.54 -42.36
CA THR A 364 -16.06 -24.48 -41.40
C THR A 364 -15.85 -25.92 -41.88
N PRO A 365 -15.76 -26.88 -40.95
CA PRO A 365 -16.56 -28.08 -41.15
C PRO A 365 -17.33 -28.50 -39.89
N ARG A 366 -18.42 -29.25 -40.11
CA ARG A 366 -19.18 -29.91 -39.04
C ARG A 366 -18.43 -31.13 -38.49
N GLY A 367 -18.30 -31.18 -37.17
CA GLY A 367 -18.84 -32.25 -36.32
C GLY A 367 -18.37 -33.71 -36.50
N SER A 368 -18.06 -34.33 -35.36
CA SER A 368 -18.26 -35.77 -35.14
C SER A 368 -18.62 -36.02 -33.68
N SER A 369 -19.46 -37.03 -33.43
CA SER A 369 -19.97 -37.36 -32.09
C SER A 369 -19.24 -38.58 -31.52
N ALA A 370 -18.82 -38.50 -30.26
CA ALA A 370 -18.33 -39.62 -29.47
C ALA A 370 -19.15 -39.73 -28.17
N ARG A 371 -19.46 -40.96 -27.74
CA ARG A 371 -20.24 -41.28 -26.54
C ARG A 371 -19.38 -42.01 -25.51
N GLY A 372 -19.60 -41.73 -24.24
CA GLY A 372 -19.02 -42.47 -23.12
C GLY A 372 -17.54 -42.14 -22.84
N VAL A 373 -16.99 -42.52 -21.70
CA VAL A 373 -17.54 -43.40 -20.65
C VAL A 373 -17.46 -42.69 -19.29
N GLY A 374 -18.51 -42.82 -18.47
CA GLY A 374 -18.49 -42.31 -17.10
C GLY A 374 -17.73 -43.24 -16.17
N CYS A 375 -16.86 -42.68 -15.33
CA CYS A 375 -16.32 -43.36 -14.15
C CYS A 375 -16.57 -42.47 -12.92
N ALA A 376 -16.85 -43.07 -11.77
CA ALA A 376 -17.23 -42.38 -10.55
C ALA A 376 -16.11 -42.42 -9.49
N GLN A 377 -16.38 -41.75 -8.36
CA GLN A 377 -15.56 -41.69 -7.13
C GLN A 377 -14.38 -40.71 -7.17
N GLY A 378 -14.05 -40.13 -6.00
CA GLY A 378 -12.81 -39.35 -5.81
C GLY A 378 -12.97 -37.90 -5.33
N THR A 379 -13.78 -37.62 -4.30
CA THR A 379 -13.71 -36.32 -3.58
C THR A 379 -12.56 -36.31 -2.58
N PRO A 380 -11.68 -35.29 -2.61
CA PRO A 380 -11.00 -34.82 -1.41
C PRO A 380 -11.21 -33.31 -1.17
N THR A 381 -11.83 -33.03 -0.02
CA THR A 381 -11.82 -31.80 0.77
C THR A 381 -10.83 -30.68 0.36
N VAL A 382 -11.37 -29.49 0.11
CA VAL A 382 -10.61 -28.22 0.10
C VAL A 382 -9.94 -27.98 1.46
N GLY A 383 -8.65 -27.62 1.45
CA GLY A 383 -7.84 -27.36 2.65
C GLY A 383 -8.11 -26.01 3.30
N THR A 384 -9.30 -25.80 3.86
CA THR A 384 -9.59 -24.58 4.65
C THR A 384 -8.75 -24.56 5.92
N ILE A 385 -7.99 -23.48 6.15
CA ILE A 385 -7.24 -23.26 7.41
C ILE A 385 -8.21 -22.80 8.52
N THR A 386 -9.10 -23.70 8.95
CA THR A 386 -9.93 -23.49 10.14
C THR A 386 -9.11 -23.72 11.40
N ALA A 387 -8.98 -22.70 12.25
CA ALA A 387 -8.38 -22.85 13.57
C ALA A 387 -9.22 -23.80 14.46
N ALA A 388 -8.56 -24.78 15.09
CA ALA A 388 -9.22 -25.70 16.01
C ALA A 388 -9.54 -25.01 17.36
N PRO A 389 -10.74 -25.19 17.94
CA PRO A 389 -11.10 -24.62 19.24
C PRO A 389 -10.47 -25.42 20.39
N GLY A 390 -9.79 -24.75 21.32
CA GLY A 390 -9.10 -25.44 22.42
C GLY A 390 -8.79 -24.59 23.66
N SER A 391 -9.43 -24.94 24.78
CA SER A 391 -9.08 -24.58 26.18
C SER A 391 -9.26 -23.12 26.62
N LEU A 392 -10.25 -22.92 27.50
CA LEU A 392 -10.49 -21.68 28.26
C LEU A 392 -9.29 -21.30 29.14
N ARG A 393 -8.70 -20.11 28.92
CA ARG A 393 -7.79 -19.47 29.89
C ARG A 393 -8.22 -18.04 30.19
N LYS A 394 -8.21 -17.69 31.48
CA LYS A 394 -8.86 -16.51 32.08
C LYS A 394 -8.57 -15.21 31.34
N THR A 395 -9.64 -14.46 31.05
CA THR A 395 -9.61 -13.05 30.63
C THR A 395 -8.82 -12.20 31.63
N LYS A 396 -7.62 -11.74 31.24
CA LYS A 396 -6.93 -10.66 31.97
C LYS A 396 -7.54 -9.33 31.55
N VAL A 397 -8.38 -8.76 32.42
CA VAL A 397 -8.78 -7.35 32.37
C VAL A 397 -7.51 -6.48 32.26
N PRO A 398 -7.44 -5.50 31.35
CA PRO A 398 -6.23 -4.70 31.16
C PRO A 398 -5.89 -3.90 32.42
N LYS A 399 -4.61 -3.94 32.84
CA LYS A 399 -4.13 -3.06 33.92
C LYS A 399 -4.14 -1.60 33.45
N ARG A 400 -5.16 -0.86 33.90
CA ARG A 400 -5.42 0.58 33.66
C ARG A 400 -4.39 1.52 34.32
N GLY A 401 -3.09 1.17 34.28
CA GLY A 401 -2.04 1.78 35.09
C GLY A 401 -0.66 1.85 34.43
N LYS A 402 -0.62 1.96 33.09
CA LYS A 402 0.60 2.31 32.34
C LYS A 402 0.43 3.43 31.30
N ALA A 403 -0.79 3.65 30.79
CA ALA A 403 -1.04 4.69 29.79
C ALA A 403 -0.86 6.12 30.35
N SER A 404 -1.47 6.44 31.50
CA SER A 404 -1.41 7.80 32.06
C SER A 404 -0.01 8.27 32.50
N ALA A 405 0.95 7.35 32.65
CA ALA A 405 2.35 7.70 32.90
C ALA A 405 3.10 8.12 31.63
N ALA A 406 2.62 7.73 30.45
CA ALA A 406 3.20 8.10 29.15
C ALA A 406 2.54 9.32 28.51
N ARG A 407 1.30 9.66 28.95
CA ARG A 407 0.55 10.86 28.53
C ARG A 407 -0.16 11.49 29.74
N PRO A 408 0.57 12.11 30.68
CA PRO A 408 -0.02 12.69 31.89
C PRO A 408 -0.93 13.91 31.61
N TYR A 409 -0.81 14.51 30.42
CA TYR A 409 -1.66 15.59 29.92
C TYR A 409 -3.03 15.12 29.37
N GLU A 410 -3.24 13.82 29.19
CA GLU A 410 -4.39 13.27 28.45
C GLU A 410 -5.72 13.54 29.16
N GLY A 411 -6.58 14.35 28.53
CA GLY A 411 -7.84 14.85 29.12
C GLY A 411 -7.70 16.14 29.94
N LEU A 412 -6.48 16.66 30.12
CA LEU A 412 -6.22 17.97 30.74
C LEU A 412 -5.96 19.05 29.69
N PHE A 413 -5.25 18.70 28.62
CA PHE A 413 -4.87 19.60 27.54
C PHE A 413 -5.07 18.94 26.17
N GLU A 414 -5.40 19.76 25.16
CA GLU A 414 -5.54 19.40 23.74
C GLU A 414 -4.62 20.30 22.90
N ALA A 415 -4.11 19.79 21.76
CA ALA A 415 -3.22 20.54 20.88
C ALA A 415 -3.58 20.39 19.39
N THR A 416 -3.71 21.53 18.71
CA THR A 416 -4.03 21.63 17.28
C THR A 416 -2.85 22.28 16.56
N LEU A 417 -2.39 21.67 15.47
CA LEU A 417 -1.23 22.13 14.71
C LEU A 417 -1.66 23.13 13.64
N LYS A 418 -1.09 24.35 13.65
CA LYS A 418 -1.32 25.38 12.63
C LYS A 418 -0.08 25.52 11.77
N VAL A 419 0.05 24.61 10.80
CA VAL A 419 1.25 24.50 9.94
C VAL A 419 1.56 25.81 9.21
N ALA A 420 0.54 26.49 8.67
CA ALA A 420 0.72 27.78 7.97
C ALA A 420 1.16 28.95 8.87
N GLU A 421 1.04 28.82 10.20
CA GLU A 421 1.49 29.80 11.20
C GLU A 421 2.80 29.36 11.90
N ASN A 422 3.29 28.14 11.64
CA ASN A 422 4.37 27.48 12.37
C ASN A 422 4.20 27.48 13.91
N VAL A 423 2.94 27.39 14.38
CA VAL A 423 2.58 27.26 15.81
C VAL A 423 1.74 26.01 16.09
N VAL A 424 1.69 25.65 17.37
CA VAL A 424 0.69 24.75 17.96
C VAL A 424 -0.25 25.58 18.84
N GLU A 425 -1.55 25.51 18.57
CA GLU A 425 -2.58 26.00 19.49
C GLU A 425 -2.80 24.96 20.59
N ILE A 426 -2.72 25.38 21.85
CA ILE A 426 -2.91 24.53 23.03
C ILE A 426 -4.14 25.02 23.79
N ARG A 427 -4.97 24.07 24.20
CA ARG A 427 -6.27 24.29 24.83
C ARG A 427 -6.32 23.59 26.19
N ASP A 428 -6.61 24.35 27.25
CA ASP A 428 -6.78 23.84 28.61
C ASP A 428 -8.23 23.39 28.84
N LEU A 429 -8.41 22.08 29.05
CA LEU A 429 -9.71 21.44 29.26
C LEU A 429 -10.12 21.38 30.74
N ARG A 430 -9.24 21.80 31.67
CA ARG A 430 -9.46 21.70 33.13
C ARG A 430 -10.50 22.74 33.58
N ALA A 431 -11.73 22.30 33.80
CA ALA A 431 -12.83 23.17 34.27
C ALA A 431 -12.60 23.74 35.69
N ASN A 432 -11.78 23.09 36.52
CA ASN A 432 -11.46 23.48 37.90
C ASN A 432 -10.37 24.56 38.01
N VAL A 433 -9.70 24.94 36.92
CA VAL A 433 -8.60 25.90 36.92
C VAL A 433 -9.08 27.25 36.38
N THR A 434 -9.11 28.28 37.24
CA THR A 434 -9.59 29.63 36.94
C THR A 434 -8.46 30.66 36.97
N GLY A 435 -8.66 31.85 36.37
CA GLY A 435 -7.70 32.96 36.43
C GLY A 435 -6.59 32.94 35.37
N GLY A 436 -6.67 32.05 34.37
CA GLY A 436 -5.76 32.00 33.23
C GLY A 436 -6.48 31.93 31.88
N VAL A 437 -5.72 32.06 30.80
CA VAL A 437 -6.23 31.95 29.43
C VAL A 437 -6.41 30.48 29.07
N LYS A 438 -7.55 30.12 28.45
CA LYS A 438 -7.89 28.72 28.11
C LYS A 438 -7.39 28.23 26.76
N VAL A 439 -6.93 29.13 25.90
CA VAL A 439 -6.33 28.83 24.59
C VAL A 439 -5.14 29.77 24.38
N TRP A 440 -3.99 29.25 23.98
CA TRP A 440 -2.81 30.03 23.58
C TRP A 440 -2.08 29.32 22.44
N THR A 441 -1.09 29.98 21.85
CA THR A 441 -0.20 29.40 20.83
C THR A 441 1.24 29.33 21.33
N GLU A 442 1.94 28.27 20.95
CA GLU A 442 3.39 28.13 21.14
C GLU A 442 4.07 27.89 19.79
N PRO A 443 5.28 28.44 19.55
CA PRO A 443 6.03 28.17 18.33
C PRO A 443 6.42 26.68 18.24
N LEU A 444 6.45 26.14 17.02
CA LEU A 444 6.91 24.78 16.80
C LEU A 444 8.42 24.67 17.03
N VAL A 445 8.84 23.64 17.78
CA VAL A 445 10.25 23.37 18.09
C VAL A 445 10.63 22.04 17.47
N CYS A 446 11.73 22.02 16.71
CA CYS A 446 12.23 20.81 16.10
C CYS A 446 12.67 19.80 17.16
N LEU A 447 12.09 18.61 17.12
CA LEU A 447 12.35 17.56 18.10
C LEU A 447 13.78 16.99 18.03
N VAL A 448 14.55 17.32 16.98
CA VAL A 448 15.92 16.81 16.75
C VAL A 448 16.98 17.84 17.11
N CYS A 449 16.92 19.06 16.53
CA CYS A 449 17.91 20.11 16.79
C CYS A 449 17.48 21.12 17.87
N HIS A 450 16.26 21.02 18.39
CA HIS A 450 15.69 21.89 19.44
C HIS A 450 15.60 23.39 19.09
N THR A 451 15.76 23.73 17.82
CA THR A 451 15.51 25.08 17.27
C THR A 451 14.04 25.27 16.91
N THR A 452 13.54 26.51 16.96
CA THR A 452 12.24 26.89 16.40
C THR A 452 12.17 26.57 14.90
N ILE A 453 11.01 26.08 14.45
CA ILE A 453 10.65 25.91 13.04
C ILE A 453 10.01 27.22 12.57
N SER A 454 10.44 27.71 11.42
CA SER A 454 10.15 29.06 10.88
C SER A 454 9.77 29.00 9.43
#